data_AF-A0A9E6UUF0-F1
#
_entry.id   AF-A0A9E6UUF0-F1
#
_cell.length_a   1.000
_cell.length_b   1.000
_cell.length_c   1.000
_cell.angle_alpha   90.00
_cell.angle_beta   90.00
_cell.angle_gamma   90.00
#
_symmetry.space_group_name_H-M   'P 1'
#
loop_
_entity.id
_entity.type
_entity.pdbx_description
1 polymer ?
#
loop_
_entity_poly.entity_id
_entity_poly.type
_entity_poly.pdbx_seq_one_letter_code
_entity_poly.pdbx_strand_id
1 'polypeptide(L)'
;MNNQNKKNEKDLSLGTSLIKTISEAGMKDTALNLAEVLNDKLLENIQNETFSKIPVIKSFYSLIKTGFAVRDYLFMKKLLLFISGCKDADDTFKKNIEDKSTNPEFQQKLGEELINALSMFDQVSKAEALCKIFIAYIKDEINYQQFSQYSYILQNIDLNNLIILREFYYSEKYHPQPGFYLSSHPDMLDSKHQVKQNWHLLQGFITVGLISLELGSTTKVSSSFPVPISFPGKLECNNFGGKFLQILDLLKLE
;
A
#
# COMPACT_ATOMS: atom_id res chain seq x y z
N MET A 1 -21.12 6.02 -49.73
CA MET A 1 -21.85 6.62 -48.60
C MET A 1 -21.66 5.76 -47.36
N ASN A 2 -20.95 6.34 -46.38
CA ASN A 2 -20.75 6.01 -44.97
C ASN A 2 -21.01 4.58 -44.46
N ASN A 3 -19.91 3.86 -44.23
CA ASN A 3 -19.86 2.73 -43.30
C ASN A 3 -18.66 2.86 -42.33
N GLN A 4 -18.37 4.08 -41.86
CA GLN A 4 -17.25 4.38 -40.94
C GLN A 4 -17.66 4.93 -39.56
N ASN A 5 -18.95 5.11 -39.25
CA ASN A 5 -19.38 5.66 -37.96
C ASN A 5 -19.95 4.61 -37.00
N LYS A 6 -19.23 3.51 -36.76
CA LYS A 6 -19.60 2.51 -35.75
C LYS A 6 -18.40 2.03 -34.90
N LYS A 7 -17.54 2.97 -34.51
CA LYS A 7 -16.35 2.69 -33.70
C LYS A 7 -16.08 3.75 -32.62
N ASN A 8 -17.12 4.33 -32.02
CA ASN A 8 -17.01 5.33 -30.96
C ASN A 8 -17.88 4.98 -29.74
N GLU A 9 -17.65 3.79 -29.17
CA GLU A 9 -18.01 3.46 -27.79
C GLU A 9 -17.18 2.23 -27.42
N LYS A 10 -15.88 2.46 -27.21
CA LYS A 10 -15.04 1.46 -26.53
C LYS A 10 -15.50 1.50 -25.08
N ASP A 11 -16.07 0.40 -24.59
CA ASP A 11 -16.23 0.18 -23.16
C ASP A 11 -14.92 0.56 -22.47
N LEU A 12 -14.94 1.66 -21.73
CA LEU A 12 -13.78 2.13 -21.00
C LEU A 12 -13.47 1.05 -19.96
N SER A 13 -12.33 0.37 -20.07
CA SER A 13 -11.95 -0.66 -19.09
C SER A 13 -11.98 -0.05 -17.69
N LEU A 14 -12.39 -0.82 -16.68
CA LEU A 14 -12.49 -0.31 -15.30
C LEU A 14 -11.17 0.33 -14.85
N GLY A 15 -10.03 -0.22 -15.29
CA GLY A 15 -8.70 0.33 -15.05
C GLY A 15 -8.51 1.74 -15.63
N THR A 16 -8.85 1.95 -16.91
CA THR A 16 -8.78 3.29 -17.52
C THR A 16 -9.74 4.28 -16.84
N SER A 17 -10.93 3.82 -16.46
CA SER A 17 -11.89 4.64 -15.69
C SER A 17 -11.34 5.08 -14.34
N LEU A 18 -10.63 4.19 -13.63
CA LEU A 18 -9.99 4.50 -12.34
C LEU A 18 -8.88 5.54 -12.50
N ILE A 19 -7.94 5.33 -13.42
CA ILE A 19 -6.83 6.27 -13.63
C ILE A 19 -7.34 7.65 -14.07
N LYS A 20 -8.33 7.68 -14.97
CA LYS A 20 -9.00 8.92 -15.36
C LYS A 20 -9.68 9.60 -14.17
N THR A 21 -10.39 8.85 -13.34
CA THR A 21 -11.03 9.38 -12.13
C THR A 21 -10.00 10.00 -11.19
N ILE A 22 -8.85 9.37 -10.98
CA ILE A 22 -7.79 9.89 -10.10
C ILE A 22 -7.19 11.18 -10.67
N SER A 23 -6.88 11.19 -11.97
CA SER A 23 -6.37 12.36 -12.67
C SER A 23 -7.38 13.52 -12.59
N GLU A 24 -8.66 13.27 -12.85
CA GLU A 24 -9.72 14.28 -12.78
C GLU A 24 -10.06 14.69 -11.33
N ALA A 25 -10.03 13.77 -10.36
CA ALA A 25 -10.30 14.05 -8.95
C ALA A 25 -9.18 14.86 -8.29
N GLY A 26 -7.94 14.70 -8.77
CA GLY A 26 -6.85 15.62 -8.42
C GLY A 26 -7.04 17.03 -8.96
N MET A 27 -7.82 17.19 -10.04
CA MET A 27 -8.01 18.45 -10.78
C MET A 27 -9.35 19.15 -10.55
N LYS A 28 -10.39 18.46 -10.06
CA LYS A 28 -11.74 19.01 -9.84
C LYS A 28 -12.20 18.77 -8.40
N ASP A 29 -13.00 19.71 -7.89
CA ASP A 29 -13.77 19.62 -6.63
C ASP A 29 -14.85 18.51 -6.67
N THR A 30 -14.42 17.29 -6.99
CA THR A 30 -15.21 16.10 -6.78
C THR A 30 -15.23 15.92 -5.25
N ALA A 31 -16.35 16.28 -4.62
CA ALA A 31 -16.53 16.30 -3.18
C ALA A 31 -16.61 14.88 -2.59
N LEU A 32 -15.60 14.03 -2.83
CA LEU A 32 -15.36 12.86 -2.02
C LEU A 32 -14.74 13.33 -0.70
N ASN A 33 -15.52 13.26 0.38
CA ASN A 33 -15.03 13.52 1.74
C ASN A 33 -14.62 12.19 2.37
N LEU A 34 -13.39 12.09 2.87
CA LEU A 34 -12.89 10.90 3.55
C LEU A 34 -13.79 10.46 4.72
N ALA A 35 -14.35 11.44 5.46
CA ALA A 35 -15.31 11.19 6.53
C ALA A 35 -16.59 10.48 6.05
N GLU A 36 -17.07 10.77 4.84
CA GLU A 36 -18.23 10.09 4.26
C GLU A 36 -17.93 8.64 3.86
N VAL A 37 -16.68 8.35 3.46
CA VAL A 37 -16.22 7.01 3.09
C VAL A 37 -16.01 6.12 4.30
N LEU A 38 -15.58 6.70 5.42
CA LEU A 38 -15.33 5.97 6.66
C LEU A 38 -16.63 5.58 7.39
N ASN A 39 -17.70 6.35 7.21
CA ASN A 39 -19.01 6.07 7.81
C ASN A 39 -19.69 4.82 7.20
N ASP A 40 -20.36 4.04 8.05
CA ASP A 40 -21.06 2.81 7.63
C ASP A 40 -22.31 3.06 6.76
N LYS A 41 -22.66 4.33 6.52
CA LYS A 41 -23.74 4.76 5.62
C LYS A 41 -23.33 4.87 4.15
N LEU A 42 -22.17 4.32 3.79
CA LEU A 42 -21.63 4.43 2.44
C LEU A 42 -22.65 4.02 1.35
N LEU A 43 -23.45 2.97 1.57
CA LEU A 43 -24.47 2.52 0.61
C LEU A 43 -25.62 3.52 0.40
N GLU A 44 -26.01 4.24 1.45
CA GLU A 44 -27.01 5.32 1.37
C GLU A 44 -26.41 6.50 0.60
N ASN A 45 -25.14 6.82 0.88
CA ASN A 45 -24.45 7.94 0.27
C ASN A 45 -24.11 7.72 -1.21
N ILE A 46 -23.85 6.48 -1.65
CA ILE A 46 -23.60 6.19 -3.07
C ILE A 46 -24.83 6.51 -3.95
N GLN A 47 -26.03 6.52 -3.37
CA GLN A 47 -27.24 6.97 -4.08
C GLN A 47 -27.30 8.48 -4.30
N ASN A 48 -26.53 9.26 -3.53
CA ASN A 48 -26.47 10.70 -3.70
C ASN A 48 -25.77 11.07 -5.02
N GLU A 49 -26.17 12.21 -5.58
CA GLU A 49 -25.68 12.69 -6.87
C GLU A 49 -24.13 12.77 -6.93
N THR A 50 -23.46 12.98 -5.80
CA THR A 50 -22.00 13.12 -5.70
C THR A 50 -21.23 11.89 -6.18
N PHE A 51 -21.52 10.70 -5.63
CA PHE A 51 -20.79 9.47 -5.97
C PHE A 51 -21.16 8.94 -7.36
N SER A 52 -22.40 9.18 -7.79
CA SER A 52 -22.90 8.77 -9.11
C SER A 52 -22.21 9.48 -10.30
N LYS A 53 -21.54 10.61 -10.04
CA LYS A 53 -20.77 11.37 -11.03
C LYS A 53 -19.43 10.74 -11.39
N ILE A 54 -18.93 9.82 -10.57
CA ILE A 54 -17.66 9.15 -10.81
C ILE A 54 -17.90 7.88 -11.63
N PRO A 55 -17.36 7.79 -12.86
CA PRO A 55 -17.65 6.69 -13.77
C PRO A 55 -17.34 5.30 -13.18
N VAL A 56 -16.19 5.16 -12.52
CA VAL A 56 -15.76 3.86 -11.97
C VAL A 56 -16.69 3.40 -10.82
N ILE A 57 -17.19 4.32 -9.99
CA ILE A 57 -18.12 4.01 -8.90
C ILE A 57 -19.47 3.58 -9.48
N LYS A 58 -19.97 4.29 -10.49
CA LYS A 58 -21.24 3.97 -11.15
C LYS A 58 -21.21 2.55 -11.74
N SER A 59 -20.11 2.16 -12.38
CA SER A 59 -19.92 0.82 -12.94
C SER A 59 -19.90 -0.29 -11.87
N PHE A 60 -19.35 -0.02 -10.68
CA PHE A 60 -19.37 -1.00 -9.59
C PHE A 60 -20.71 -1.02 -8.82
N TYR A 61 -21.37 0.13 -8.68
CA TYR A 61 -22.65 0.22 -7.98
C TYR A 61 -23.77 -0.53 -8.70
N SER A 62 -23.77 -0.52 -10.03
CA SER A 62 -24.72 -1.32 -10.82
C SER A 62 -24.56 -2.83 -10.58
N LEU A 63 -23.33 -3.29 -10.30
CA LEU A 63 -23.04 -4.70 -9.97
C LEU A 63 -23.49 -5.06 -8.55
N ILE A 64 -23.31 -4.16 -7.56
CA ILE A 64 -23.74 -4.40 -6.18
C ILE A 64 -25.28 -4.51 -6.08
N LYS A 65 -26.02 -3.73 -6.87
CA LYS A 65 -27.49 -3.75 -6.88
C LYS A 65 -28.09 -5.09 -7.30
N THR A 66 -27.39 -5.89 -8.09
CA THR A 66 -27.89 -7.17 -8.62
C THR A 66 -27.56 -8.37 -7.74
N GLY A 67 -26.73 -8.19 -6.70
CA GLY A 67 -26.46 -9.20 -5.67
C GLY A 67 -25.64 -8.60 -4.52
N PHE A 68 -26.19 -8.58 -3.31
CA PHE A 68 -25.49 -8.06 -2.13
C PHE A 68 -24.43 -9.05 -1.62
N ALA A 69 -23.21 -8.98 -2.15
CA ALA A 69 -22.06 -9.64 -1.54
C ALA A 69 -21.30 -8.66 -0.64
N VAL A 70 -21.06 -9.04 0.62
CA VAL A 70 -20.23 -8.27 1.58
C VAL A 70 -18.86 -7.91 0.98
N ARG A 71 -18.33 -8.80 0.13
CA ARG A 71 -17.07 -8.59 -0.60
C ARG A 71 -17.10 -7.33 -1.48
N ASP A 72 -18.20 -7.10 -2.18
CA ASP A 72 -18.32 -5.99 -3.13
C ASP A 72 -18.45 -4.65 -2.38
N TYR A 73 -19.12 -4.66 -1.21
CA TYR A 73 -19.15 -3.51 -0.31
C TYR A 73 -17.75 -3.16 0.23
N LEU A 74 -17.00 -4.14 0.72
CA LEU A 74 -15.63 -3.92 1.21
C LEU A 74 -14.69 -3.45 0.10
N PHE A 75 -14.84 -4.00 -1.11
CA PHE A 75 -14.10 -3.52 -2.27
C PHE A 75 -14.42 -2.06 -2.59
N MET A 76 -15.70 -1.68 -2.60
CA MET A 76 -16.11 -0.29 -2.83
C MET A 76 -15.53 0.65 -1.78
N LYS A 77 -15.55 0.26 -0.50
CA LYS A 77 -14.96 1.06 0.59
C LYS A 77 -13.45 1.27 0.36
N LYS A 78 -12.72 0.21 0.00
CA LYS A 78 -11.29 0.29 -0.35
C LYS A 78 -11.04 1.20 -1.56
N LEU A 79 -11.84 1.08 -2.61
CA LEU A 79 -11.72 1.90 -3.82
C LEU A 79 -11.89 3.39 -3.52
N LEU A 80 -12.91 3.73 -2.72
CA LEU A 80 -13.19 5.11 -2.33
C LEU A 80 -12.13 5.72 -1.43
N LEU A 81 -11.63 4.95 -0.45
CA LEU A 81 -10.52 5.38 0.40
C LEU A 81 -9.28 5.69 -0.44
N PHE A 82 -8.96 4.81 -1.38
CA PHE A 82 -7.84 5.00 -2.28
C PHE A 82 -7.99 6.26 -3.15
N ILE A 83 -9.15 6.46 -3.79
CA ILE A 83 -9.42 7.65 -4.62
C ILE A 83 -9.38 8.93 -3.76
N SER A 84 -9.97 8.90 -2.56
CA SER A 84 -9.97 10.04 -1.65
C SER A 84 -8.56 10.41 -1.21
N GLY A 85 -7.69 9.43 -0.89
CA GLY A 85 -6.31 9.70 -0.52
C GLY A 85 -5.50 10.35 -1.65
N CYS A 86 -5.78 10.01 -2.91
CA CYS A 86 -5.12 10.63 -4.06
C CYS A 86 -5.53 12.10 -4.27
N LYS A 87 -6.70 12.52 -3.76
CA LYS A 87 -7.18 13.91 -3.88
C LYS A 87 -6.34 14.88 -3.06
N ASP A 88 -5.89 14.43 -1.89
CA ASP A 88 -5.11 15.23 -0.94
C ASP A 88 -3.62 15.28 -1.31
N ALA A 89 -3.23 14.69 -2.44
CA ALA A 89 -1.86 14.68 -2.93
C ALA A 89 -1.44 16.06 -3.50
N ASP A 90 -0.15 16.32 -3.48
CA ASP A 90 0.45 17.59 -3.89
C ASP A 90 0.42 17.85 -5.41
N ASP A 91 0.76 19.07 -5.81
CA ASP A 91 0.77 19.48 -7.22
C ASP A 91 1.76 18.67 -8.08
N THR A 92 2.84 18.16 -7.47
CA THR A 92 3.79 17.27 -8.14
C THR A 92 3.12 15.97 -8.55
N PHE A 93 2.35 15.34 -7.65
CA PHE A 93 1.56 14.17 -8.00
C PHE A 93 0.57 14.47 -9.13
N LYS A 94 -0.18 15.57 -9.03
CA LYS A 94 -1.23 15.94 -10.00
C LYS A 94 -0.67 16.11 -11.42
N LYS A 95 0.46 16.80 -11.54
CA LYS A 95 1.15 16.97 -12.83
C LYS A 95 1.64 15.63 -13.38
N ASN A 96 2.30 14.83 -12.55
CA ASN A 96 2.88 13.57 -13.01
C ASN A 96 1.83 12.54 -13.41
N ILE A 97 0.69 12.47 -12.72
CA ILE A 97 -0.41 11.58 -13.12
C ILE A 97 -1.03 12.03 -14.43
N GLU A 98 -1.17 13.34 -14.68
CA GLU A 98 -1.64 13.87 -15.95
C GLU A 98 -0.73 13.43 -17.10
N ASP A 99 0.58 13.68 -16.96
CA ASP A 99 1.60 13.32 -17.95
C ASP A 99 1.63 11.81 -18.22
N LYS A 100 1.68 10.98 -17.17
CA LYS A 100 1.71 9.51 -17.29
C LYS A 100 0.40 8.95 -17.85
N SER A 101 -0.72 9.60 -17.57
CA SER A 101 -2.03 9.18 -18.07
C SER A 101 -2.22 9.43 -19.57
N THR A 102 -1.32 10.14 -20.26
CA THR A 102 -1.43 10.31 -21.73
C THR A 102 -1.27 9.00 -22.51
N ASN A 103 -0.63 7.98 -21.92
CA ASN A 103 -0.46 6.66 -22.52
C ASN A 103 -1.62 5.72 -22.16
N PRO A 104 -2.47 5.30 -23.11
CA PRO A 104 -3.63 4.44 -22.83
C PRO A 104 -3.27 3.05 -22.30
N GLU A 105 -2.15 2.46 -22.75
CA GLU A 105 -1.70 1.14 -22.30
C GLU A 105 -1.24 1.20 -20.85
N PHE A 106 -0.52 2.27 -20.50
CA PHE A 106 -0.14 2.56 -19.11
C PHE A 106 -1.37 2.70 -18.22
N GLN A 107 -2.35 3.53 -18.62
CA GLN A 107 -3.58 3.74 -17.86
C GLN A 107 -4.32 2.42 -17.61
N GLN A 108 -4.46 1.59 -18.64
CA GLN A 108 -5.16 0.32 -18.53
C GLN A 108 -4.43 -0.63 -17.58
N LYS A 109 -3.14 -0.88 -17.82
CA LYS A 109 -2.35 -1.83 -17.04
C LYS A 109 -2.27 -1.43 -15.57
N LEU A 110 -1.95 -0.16 -15.30
CA LEU A 110 -1.83 0.34 -13.93
C LEU A 110 -3.18 0.34 -13.21
N GLY A 111 -4.25 0.74 -13.91
CA GLY A 111 -5.60 0.71 -13.36
C GLY A 111 -6.06 -0.72 -13.03
N GLU A 112 -5.76 -1.70 -13.88
CA GLU A 112 -6.06 -3.12 -13.62
C GLU A 112 -5.24 -3.65 -12.43
N GLU A 113 -3.95 -3.31 -12.31
CA GLU A 113 -3.11 -3.68 -11.17
C GLU A 113 -3.66 -3.11 -9.84
N LEU A 114 -4.10 -1.85 -9.84
CA LEU A 114 -4.73 -1.22 -8.67
C LEU A 114 -6.05 -1.88 -8.29
N ILE A 115 -6.93 -2.14 -9.27
CA ILE A 115 -8.21 -2.82 -9.03
C ILE A 115 -7.98 -4.21 -8.45
N ASN A 116 -7.04 -4.97 -9.04
CA ASN A 116 -6.69 -6.30 -8.57
C ASN A 116 -6.16 -6.25 -7.13
N ALA A 117 -5.20 -5.36 -6.84
CA ALA A 117 -4.67 -5.20 -5.48
C ALA A 117 -5.76 -4.84 -4.46
N LEU A 118 -6.58 -3.84 -4.77
CA LEU A 118 -7.70 -3.42 -3.92
C LEU A 118 -8.70 -4.55 -3.70
N SER A 119 -8.95 -5.41 -4.69
CA SER A 119 -9.84 -6.57 -4.55
C SER A 119 -9.30 -7.63 -3.60
N MET A 120 -7.98 -7.80 -3.57
CA MET A 120 -7.29 -8.85 -2.81
C MET A 120 -7.02 -8.49 -1.35
N PHE A 121 -6.99 -7.21 -0.99
CA PHE A 121 -6.75 -6.82 0.40
C PHE A 121 -7.84 -7.32 1.36
N ASP A 122 -7.41 -7.96 2.43
CA ASP A 122 -8.22 -8.40 3.58
C ASP A 122 -8.60 -7.23 4.51
N GLN A 123 -7.72 -6.24 4.64
CA GLN A 123 -7.92 -5.07 5.50
C GLN A 123 -8.24 -3.82 4.66
N VAL A 124 -9.26 -3.07 5.10
CA VAL A 124 -9.67 -1.83 4.43
C VAL A 124 -8.57 -0.76 4.49
N SER A 125 -7.83 -0.68 5.60
CA SER A 125 -6.70 0.24 5.82
C SER A 125 -5.55 0.05 4.82
N LYS A 126 -5.42 -1.12 4.18
CA LYS A 126 -4.42 -1.34 3.11
C LYS A 126 -4.68 -0.50 1.87
N ALA A 127 -5.90 -0.02 1.66
CA ALA A 127 -6.20 0.91 0.57
C ALA A 127 -5.48 2.26 0.76
N GLU A 128 -5.41 2.76 1.99
CA GLU A 128 -4.66 4.00 2.31
C GLU A 128 -3.16 3.79 2.14
N ALA A 129 -2.63 2.65 2.60
CA ALA A 129 -1.23 2.31 2.41
C ALA A 129 -0.87 2.20 0.90
N LEU A 130 -1.72 1.56 0.10
CA LEU A 130 -1.55 1.47 -1.35
C LEU A 130 -1.62 2.85 -2.00
N CYS A 131 -2.48 3.75 -1.52
CA CYS A 131 -2.55 5.13 -1.99
C CYS A 131 -1.21 5.86 -1.80
N LYS A 132 -0.60 5.77 -0.62
CA LYS A 132 0.72 6.37 -0.36
C LYS A 132 1.81 5.80 -1.29
N ILE A 133 1.83 4.48 -1.47
CA ILE A 133 2.76 3.79 -2.39
C ILE A 133 2.53 4.22 -3.85
N PHE A 134 1.28 4.35 -4.26
CA PHE A 134 0.92 4.83 -5.59
C PHE A 134 1.36 6.28 -5.80
N ILE A 135 1.13 7.17 -4.83
CA ILE A 135 1.60 8.56 -4.88
C ILE A 135 3.12 8.58 -5.03
N ALA A 136 3.87 7.83 -4.22
CA ALA A 136 5.32 7.74 -4.32
C ALA A 136 5.79 7.26 -5.72
N TYR A 137 5.08 6.31 -6.32
CA TYR A 137 5.36 5.83 -7.68
C TYR A 137 5.09 6.90 -8.75
N ILE A 138 3.96 7.61 -8.65
CA ILE A 138 3.62 8.68 -9.59
C ILE A 138 4.62 9.83 -9.49
N LYS A 139 5.09 10.15 -8.27
CA LYS A 139 6.13 11.15 -8.01
C LYS A 139 7.56 10.69 -8.33
N ASP A 140 7.74 9.49 -8.88
CA ASP A 140 9.03 8.90 -9.24
C ASP A 140 9.99 8.72 -8.03
N GLU A 141 9.46 8.67 -6.81
CA GLU A 141 10.23 8.37 -5.60
C GLU A 141 10.57 6.87 -5.48
N ILE A 142 9.79 6.03 -6.19
CA ILE A 142 10.02 4.61 -6.38
C ILE A 142 9.74 4.23 -7.84
N ASN A 143 10.41 3.21 -8.34
CA ASN A 143 10.17 2.70 -9.69
C ASN A 143 9.00 1.71 -9.73
N TYR A 144 8.60 1.29 -10.95
CA TYR A 144 7.49 0.36 -11.14
C TYR A 144 7.69 -1.00 -10.46
N GLN A 145 8.93 -1.51 -10.45
CA GLN A 145 9.24 -2.78 -9.78
C GLN A 145 9.00 -2.67 -8.27
N GLN A 146 9.47 -1.59 -7.64
CA GLN A 146 9.24 -1.33 -6.23
C GLN A 146 7.76 -1.13 -5.91
N PHE A 147 7.02 -0.40 -6.76
CA PHE A 147 5.57 -0.25 -6.63
C PHE A 147 4.87 -1.61 -6.62
N SER A 148 5.18 -2.48 -7.58
CA SER A 148 4.57 -3.80 -7.68
C SER A 148 4.94 -4.70 -6.49
N GLN A 149 6.22 -4.66 -6.05
CA GLN A 149 6.66 -5.40 -4.87
C GLN A 149 6.00 -4.89 -3.58
N TYR A 150 5.83 -3.58 -3.40
CA TYR A 150 5.13 -3.02 -2.25
C TYR A 150 3.63 -3.31 -2.27
N SER A 151 2.99 -3.31 -3.44
CA SER A 151 1.62 -3.77 -3.60
C SER A 151 1.47 -5.23 -3.17
N TYR A 152 2.40 -6.11 -3.59
CA TYR A 152 2.45 -7.49 -3.15
C TYR A 152 2.67 -7.61 -1.63
N ILE A 153 3.59 -6.84 -1.06
CA ILE A 153 3.81 -6.81 0.39
C ILE A 153 2.51 -6.50 1.13
N LEU A 154 1.79 -5.44 0.73
CA LEU A 154 0.52 -5.08 1.36
C LEU A 154 -0.49 -6.22 1.33
N GLN A 155 -0.52 -7.04 0.29
CA GLN A 155 -1.41 -8.21 0.24
C GLN A 155 -1.03 -9.27 1.28
N ASN A 156 0.25 -9.41 1.60
CA ASN A 156 0.78 -10.55 2.37
C ASN A 156 1.13 -10.22 3.84
N ILE A 157 1.06 -8.96 4.26
CA ILE A 157 1.34 -8.57 5.66
C ILE A 157 0.07 -8.16 6.41
N ASP A 158 0.06 -8.32 7.72
CA ASP A 158 -0.92 -7.64 8.59
C ASP A 158 -0.39 -6.24 8.93
N LEU A 159 -1.16 -5.19 8.63
CA LEU A 159 -0.74 -3.82 8.94
C LEU A 159 -0.60 -3.57 10.44
N ASN A 160 -1.34 -4.29 11.28
CA ASN A 160 -1.21 -4.18 12.74
C ASN A 160 0.19 -4.57 13.22
N ASN A 161 0.88 -5.45 12.47
CA ASN A 161 2.21 -5.92 12.82
C ASN A 161 3.31 -4.95 12.38
N LEU A 162 3.00 -3.94 11.54
CA LEU A 162 4.01 -2.98 11.08
C LEU A 162 4.65 -2.17 12.21
N ILE A 163 3.98 -2.05 13.36
CA ILE A 163 4.59 -1.45 14.54
C ILE A 163 5.85 -2.21 14.97
N ILE A 164 5.83 -3.55 14.94
CA ILE A 164 7.00 -4.35 15.29
C ILE A 164 8.10 -4.23 14.25
N LEU A 165 7.76 -4.09 12.97
CA LEU A 165 8.75 -3.80 11.92
C LEU A 165 9.41 -2.44 12.16
N ARG A 166 8.63 -1.41 12.50
CA ARG A 166 9.14 -0.08 12.85
C ARG A 166 10.07 -0.16 14.06
N GLU A 167 9.65 -0.81 15.14
CA GLU A 167 10.46 -0.96 16.35
C GLU A 167 11.77 -1.71 16.06
N PHE A 168 11.74 -2.73 15.20
CA PHE A 168 12.95 -3.41 14.74
C PHE A 168 13.90 -2.43 14.04
N TYR A 169 13.40 -1.67 13.05
CA TYR A 169 14.17 -0.66 12.33
C TYR A 169 14.73 0.45 13.22
N TYR A 170 13.96 0.87 14.23
CA TYR A 170 14.39 1.85 15.21
C TYR A 170 15.50 1.29 16.11
N SER A 171 15.36 0.06 16.58
CA SER A 171 16.31 -0.57 17.49
C SER A 171 17.68 -0.88 16.89
N GLU A 172 17.75 -1.13 15.57
CA GLU A 172 19.00 -1.41 14.85
C GLU A 172 19.72 -0.13 14.38
N LYS A 173 18.99 0.95 14.07
CA LYS A 173 19.62 2.22 13.65
C LYS A 173 20.33 2.96 14.79
N TYR A 174 19.98 2.67 16.04
CA TYR A 174 20.67 3.20 17.22
C TYR A 174 21.70 2.19 17.76
N HIS A 175 22.96 2.36 17.36
CA HIS A 175 24.10 1.76 18.07
C HIS A 175 24.66 2.78 19.08
N PRO A 176 24.52 2.57 20.41
CA PRO A 176 25.22 3.42 21.36
C PRO A 176 26.73 3.23 21.17
N GLN A 177 27.45 4.35 21.00
CA GLN A 177 28.92 4.38 20.97
C GLN A 177 29.48 3.63 22.19
N PRO A 178 30.46 2.72 22.04
CA PRO A 178 31.07 2.02 23.16
C PRO A 178 31.64 3.03 24.16
N GLY A 179 31.06 3.12 25.36
CA GLY A 179 31.52 4.02 26.43
C GLY A 179 30.48 5.01 26.95
N PHE A 180 29.33 5.16 26.30
CA PHE A 180 28.20 5.95 26.81
C PHE A 180 27.12 5.06 27.42
N TYR A 181 27.36 4.57 28.64
CA TYR A 181 26.29 4.03 29.49
C TYR A 181 25.69 5.15 30.34
N LEU A 182 24.96 6.06 29.70
CA LEU A 182 24.08 6.98 30.42
C LEU A 182 22.72 6.97 29.72
N SER A 183 21.75 6.36 30.42
CA SER A 183 20.33 6.23 30.07
C SER A 183 20.03 5.81 28.63
N SER A 184 19.85 4.51 28.39
CA SER A 184 18.94 4.05 27.33
C SER A 184 17.65 4.87 27.43
N HIS A 185 17.29 5.63 26.39
CA HIS A 185 16.01 6.34 26.35
C HIS A 185 14.91 5.32 26.65
N PRO A 186 13.92 5.63 27.53
CA PRO A 186 12.86 4.71 27.92
C PRO A 186 12.21 4.03 26.71
N ASP A 187 12.02 4.80 25.63
CA ASP A 187 11.42 4.36 24.37
C ASP A 187 12.24 3.26 23.67
N MET A 188 13.58 3.27 23.74
CA MET A 188 14.42 2.27 23.08
C MET A 188 14.43 0.92 23.83
N LEU A 189 14.45 0.96 25.16
CA LEU A 189 14.35 -0.26 25.96
C LEU A 189 12.99 -0.92 25.71
N ASP A 190 11.95 -0.09 25.59
CA ASP A 190 10.62 -0.53 25.21
C ASP A 190 10.60 -1.13 23.78
N SER A 191 11.19 -0.48 22.77
CA SER A 191 11.31 -1.04 21.40
C SER A 191 11.96 -2.42 21.39
N LYS A 192 13.14 -2.58 22.02
CA LYS A 192 13.85 -3.86 22.05
C LYS A 192 13.05 -4.93 22.80
N HIS A 193 12.36 -4.53 23.86
CA HIS A 193 11.47 -5.42 24.60
C HIS A 193 10.26 -5.86 23.76
N GLN A 194 9.59 -4.93 23.07
CA GLN A 194 8.48 -5.21 22.16
C GLN A 194 8.89 -6.14 21.02
N VAL A 195 10.03 -5.88 20.38
CA VAL A 195 10.59 -6.74 19.31
C VAL A 195 10.89 -8.13 19.85
N LYS A 196 11.50 -8.24 21.04
CA LYS A 196 11.80 -9.54 21.67
C LYS A 196 10.54 -10.33 22.00
N GLN A 197 9.51 -9.68 22.54
CA GLN A 197 8.24 -10.34 22.86
C GLN A 197 7.49 -10.80 21.60
N ASN A 198 7.58 -10.02 20.52
CA ASN A 198 6.87 -10.26 19.27
C ASN A 198 7.78 -10.76 18.14
N TRP A 199 8.88 -11.43 18.49
CA TRP A 199 9.94 -11.80 17.53
C TRP A 199 9.41 -12.66 16.37
N HIS A 200 8.40 -13.48 16.62
CA HIS A 200 7.78 -14.36 15.64
C HIS A 200 7.14 -13.57 14.48
N LEU A 201 6.72 -12.32 14.70
CA LEU A 201 6.17 -11.44 13.66
C LEU A 201 7.24 -10.97 12.66
N LEU A 202 8.53 -10.97 13.05
CA LEU A 202 9.62 -10.63 12.13
C LEU A 202 9.74 -11.61 10.96
N GLN A 203 9.26 -12.84 11.13
CA GLN A 203 9.27 -13.86 10.07
C GLN A 203 8.45 -13.47 8.85
N GLY A 204 7.31 -12.83 9.08
CA GLY A 204 6.50 -12.29 7.99
C GLY A 204 7.28 -11.27 7.18
N PHE A 205 8.01 -10.38 7.86
CA PHE A 205 8.79 -9.32 7.24
C PHE A 205 10.05 -9.81 6.51
N ILE A 206 10.70 -10.87 7.00
CA ILE A 206 11.80 -11.53 6.27
C ILE A 206 11.28 -12.14 4.96
N THR A 207 10.16 -12.86 5.04
CA THR A 207 9.58 -13.57 3.89
C THR A 207 9.22 -12.62 2.75
N VAL A 208 8.73 -11.42 3.08
CA VAL A 208 8.38 -10.41 2.08
C VAL A 208 9.53 -9.43 1.74
N GLY A 209 10.74 -9.69 2.25
CA GLY A 209 11.95 -8.93 1.94
C GLY A 209 12.11 -7.59 2.67
N LEU A 210 11.23 -7.28 3.63
CA LEU A 210 11.33 -6.06 4.45
C LEU A 210 12.41 -6.15 5.53
N ILE A 211 12.91 -7.34 5.84
CA ILE A 211 14.08 -7.58 6.72
C ILE A 211 15.04 -8.52 5.99
N SER A 212 16.34 -8.25 6.08
CA SER A 212 17.37 -9.16 5.57
C SER A 212 17.76 -10.20 6.63
N LEU A 213 18.01 -11.43 6.19
CA LEU A 213 18.58 -12.48 7.02
C LEU A 213 19.99 -12.80 6.52
N GLU A 214 21.00 -12.42 7.29
CA GLU A 214 22.39 -12.75 7.00
C GLU A 214 22.73 -14.11 7.62
N LEU A 215 22.86 -15.15 6.80
CA LEU A 215 23.06 -16.53 7.26
C LEU A 215 24.48 -16.82 7.82
N GLY A 216 25.40 -15.84 7.74
CA GLY A 216 26.82 -16.02 8.07
C GLY A 216 27.55 -16.97 7.12
N SER A 217 28.88 -16.87 7.03
CA SER A 217 29.67 -17.86 6.30
C SER A 217 29.59 -19.21 7.03
N THR A 218 29.16 -20.26 6.34
CA THR A 218 29.03 -21.62 6.89
C THR A 218 30.35 -22.09 7.53
N THR A 219 30.44 -22.11 8.86
CA THR A 219 31.35 -23.03 9.52
C THR A 219 30.69 -24.42 9.45
N LYS A 220 31.43 -25.42 8.97
CA LYS A 220 30.94 -26.80 8.82
C LYS A 220 30.27 -27.26 10.11
N VAL A 221 28.95 -27.40 10.10
CA VAL A 221 28.19 -27.96 11.22
C VAL A 221 28.45 -29.47 11.22
N SER A 222 29.08 -29.98 12.29
CA SER A 222 29.20 -31.43 12.48
C SER A 222 27.82 -32.01 12.77
N SER A 223 27.56 -33.17 12.20
CA SER A 223 26.26 -33.85 12.22
C SER A 223 25.86 -34.26 13.63
N SER A 224 24.93 -33.53 14.24
CA SER A 224 24.12 -33.96 15.39
C SER A 224 22.85 -33.10 15.46
N PHE A 225 21.67 -33.70 15.24
CA PHE A 225 20.35 -33.10 15.46
C PHE A 225 20.09 -32.82 16.96
N PRO A 226 19.04 -32.05 17.34
CA PRO A 226 18.29 -31.05 16.59
C PRO A 226 18.78 -29.64 17.00
N VAL A 227 19.04 -28.77 16.02
CA VAL A 227 19.39 -27.37 16.33
C VAL A 227 18.14 -26.74 16.96
N PRO A 228 18.21 -26.09 18.15
CA PRO A 228 17.12 -25.24 18.59
C PRO A 228 16.82 -24.25 17.46
N ILE A 229 15.55 -24.00 17.17
CA ILE A 229 15.13 -23.06 16.12
C ILE A 229 15.45 -21.62 16.59
N SER A 230 16.74 -21.30 16.80
CA SER A 230 17.24 -19.95 16.70
C SER A 230 17.49 -19.72 15.22
N PHE A 231 16.96 -18.64 14.66
CA PHE A 231 17.17 -18.27 13.26
C PHE A 231 18.66 -18.42 12.91
N PRO A 232 19.01 -19.24 11.90
CA PRO A 232 20.40 -19.43 11.50
C PRO A 232 20.84 -18.17 10.75
N GLY A 233 21.03 -17.06 11.44
CA GLY A 233 21.44 -15.80 10.82
C GLY A 233 21.08 -14.57 11.64
N LYS A 234 21.80 -13.49 11.39
CA LYS A 234 21.55 -12.17 11.96
C LYS A 234 20.46 -11.46 11.15
N LEU A 235 19.47 -10.89 11.82
CA LEU A 235 18.47 -10.05 11.18
C LEU A 235 19.04 -8.66 10.99
N GLU A 236 18.90 -8.11 9.79
CA GLU A 236 19.40 -6.78 9.45
C GLU A 236 18.34 -5.93 8.76
N CYS A 237 18.36 -4.64 9.07
CA CYS A 237 17.59 -3.65 8.34
C CYS A 237 18.12 -3.53 6.91
N ASN A 238 17.23 -3.34 5.94
CA ASN A 238 17.61 -3.04 4.57
C ASN A 238 16.92 -1.77 4.04
N ASN A 239 17.47 -1.20 2.97
CA ASN A 239 16.96 0.04 2.37
C ASN A 239 15.55 -0.11 1.81
N PHE A 240 15.21 -1.30 1.30
CA PHE A 240 13.90 -1.60 0.74
C PHE A 240 12.79 -1.49 1.80
N GLY A 241 12.92 -2.20 2.92
CA GLY A 241 11.98 -2.09 4.04
C GLY A 241 11.99 -0.73 4.73
N GLY A 242 13.15 -0.07 4.79
CA GLY A 242 13.25 1.29 5.31
C GLY A 242 12.43 2.28 4.46
N LYS A 243 12.58 2.22 3.14
CA LYS A 243 11.83 3.05 2.19
C LYS A 243 10.33 2.74 2.22
N PHE A 244 9.95 1.47 2.37
CA PHE A 244 8.55 1.07 2.57
C PHE A 244 7.95 1.75 3.81
N LEU A 245 8.61 1.67 4.97
CA LEU A 245 8.14 2.33 6.20
C LEU A 245 8.09 3.86 6.07
N GLN A 246 9.04 4.47 5.36
CA GLN A 246 9.03 5.91 5.09
C GLN A 246 7.82 6.35 4.29
N ILE A 247 7.51 5.63 3.20
CA ILE A 247 6.35 5.93 2.34
C ILE A 247 5.05 5.82 3.13
N LEU A 248 4.99 4.93 4.12
CA LEU A 248 3.82 4.78 4.98
C LEU A 248 3.76 5.79 6.13
N ASP A 249 4.72 6.71 6.23
CA ASP A 249 4.91 7.66 7.35
C ASP A 249 5.15 6.99 8.71
N LEU A 250 5.64 5.74 8.70
CA LEU A 250 5.93 4.98 9.92
C LEU A 250 7.37 5.16 10.41
N LEU A 251 8.25 5.70 9.56
CA LEU A 251 9.65 5.95 9.88
C LEU A 251 10.08 7.28 9.25
N LYS A 252 10.54 8.23 10.07
CA LYS A 252 11.26 9.41 9.57
C LYS A 252 12.74 9.05 9.56
N LEU A 253 13.40 9.13 8.41
CA LEU A 253 14.86 9.09 8.38
C LEU A 253 15.34 10.52 8.29
N GLU A 254 16.14 10.92 9.26
CA GLU A 254 17.03 12.08 9.15
C GLU A 254 18.12 11.80 8.11
#